data_AF-A0A925XVK2-F1
#
_entry.id   AF-A0A925XVK2-F1
#
_cell.length_a   1.000
_cell.length_b   1.000
_cell.length_c   1.000
_cell.angle_alpha   90.00
_cell.angle_beta   90.00
_cell.angle_gamma   90.00
#
_symmetry.space_group_name_H-M   'P 1'
#
loop_
_entity.id
_entity.type
_entity.pdbx_description
1 polymer ?
#
loop_
_entity_poly.entity_id
_entity_poly.type
_entity_poly.pdbx_seq_one_letter_code
_entity_poly.pdbx_strand_id
1 'polypeptide(L)'
;PIQAIWFWTGVLGLGIGATFPQVNLALQNAVPMADVGAATAGRLFFVQLSQTVGATVFGALLAAQLTATLVADLKPLAQALPAPAAAYLQPYRLRDGGERVTTALAQLDAELARERFSGRRQVSLQAQIIVRRAFADAVATIFGYALPVAGLAVVLGLLLPELPLRRSNASPSPATVSKT
;
A
#
# COMPACT_ATOMS: atom_id res chain seq x y z
N PRO A 1 8.33 16.95 -9.53
CA PRO A 1 7.40 17.99 -10.04
C PRO A 1 5.95 17.50 -9.92
N ILE A 2 4.99 18.34 -9.54
CA ILE A 2 3.59 17.92 -9.29
C ILE A 2 2.93 17.28 -10.52
N GLN A 3 3.30 17.72 -11.72
CA GLN A 3 2.79 17.17 -12.99
C GLN A 3 3.16 15.70 -13.21
N ALA A 4 4.35 15.28 -12.78
CA ALA A 4 4.75 13.88 -12.87
C ALA A 4 3.88 13.00 -11.97
N ILE A 5 3.52 13.49 -10.77
CA ILE A 5 2.62 12.78 -9.87
C ILE A 5 1.24 12.60 -10.51
N TRP A 6 0.66 13.67 -11.07
CA TRP A 6 -0.61 13.59 -11.78
C TRP A 6 -0.57 12.61 -12.96
N PHE A 7 0.49 12.66 -13.75
CA PHE A 7 0.69 11.74 -14.88
C PHE A 7 0.74 10.28 -14.42
N TRP A 8 1.61 9.95 -13.46
CA TRP A 8 1.76 8.58 -12.95
C TRP A 8 0.49 8.08 -12.25
N THR A 9 -0.22 8.94 -11.52
CA THR A 9 -1.53 8.60 -10.93
C THR A 9 -2.57 8.30 -12.02
N GLY A 10 -2.57 9.07 -13.11
CA GLY A 10 -3.45 8.82 -14.26
C GLY A 10 -3.17 7.48 -14.94
N VAL A 11 -1.90 7.17 -15.19
CA VAL A 11 -1.47 5.88 -15.77
C VAL A 11 -1.88 4.71 -14.87
N LEU A 12 -1.65 4.81 -13.55
CA LEU A 12 -2.07 3.79 -12.59
C LEU A 12 -3.59 3.63 -12.54
N GLY A 13 -4.34 4.74 -12.53
CA GLY A 13 -5.80 4.73 -12.51
C GLY A 13 -6.41 4.02 -13.72
N LEU A 14 -5.87 4.26 -14.92
CA LEU A 14 -6.29 3.59 -16.14
C LEU A 14 -6.02 2.07 -16.08
N GLY A 15 -4.84 1.66 -15.63
CA GLY A 15 -4.49 0.24 -15.52
C GLY A 15 -5.38 -0.53 -14.54
N ILE A 16 -5.58 0.04 -13.33
CA ILE A 16 -6.43 -0.58 -12.30
C ILE A 16 -7.89 -0.64 -12.77
N GLY A 17 -8.41 0.45 -13.37
CA GLY A 17 -9.79 0.54 -13.84
C GLY A 17 -10.13 -0.47 -14.94
N ALA A 18 -9.19 -0.74 -15.84
CA ALA A 18 -9.39 -1.71 -16.93
C ALA A 18 -9.37 -3.18 -16.47
N THR A 19 -8.72 -3.48 -15.34
CA THR A 19 -8.47 -4.87 -14.91
C THR A 19 -9.67 -5.50 -14.17
N PHE A 20 -10.43 -4.72 -13.39
CA PHE A 20 -11.52 -5.23 -12.56
C PHE A 20 -12.64 -5.97 -13.33
N PRO A 21 -13.13 -5.47 -14.48
CA PRO A 21 -14.18 -6.14 -15.26
C PRO A 21 -13.74 -7.48 -15.85
N GLN A 22 -12.48 -7.61 -16.24
CA GLN A 22 -11.96 -8.77 -16.98
C GLN A 22 -11.99 -10.05 -16.12
N VAL A 23 -11.55 -9.95 -14.87
CA VAL A 23 -11.54 -11.10 -13.95
C VAL A 23 -12.97 -11.57 -13.64
N ASN A 24 -13.96 -10.68 -13.68
CA ASN A 24 -15.36 -11.06 -13.44
C ASN A 24 -15.94 -11.87 -14.59
N LEU A 25 -15.69 -11.40 -15.82
CA LEU A 25 -16.11 -12.10 -17.03
C LEU A 25 -15.38 -13.45 -17.18
N ALA A 26 -14.08 -13.51 -16.90
CA ALA A 26 -13.31 -14.74 -16.96
C ALA A 26 -13.88 -15.82 -16.02
N LEU A 27 -14.20 -15.45 -14.78
CA LEU A 27 -14.77 -16.39 -13.81
C LEU A 27 -16.18 -16.84 -14.20
N GLN A 28 -17.03 -15.92 -14.64
CA GLN A 28 -18.40 -16.25 -15.08
C GLN A 28 -18.40 -17.15 -16.32
N ASN A 29 -17.42 -17.00 -17.22
CA ASN A 29 -17.27 -17.86 -18.38
C ASN A 29 -16.71 -19.25 -18.04
N ALA A 30 -16.02 -19.40 -16.90
CA ALA A 30 -15.35 -20.63 -16.52
C ALA A 30 -16.23 -21.63 -15.75
N VAL A 31 -17.41 -21.22 -15.29
CA VAL A 31 -18.31 -22.07 -14.49
C VAL A 31 -19.70 -22.19 -15.12
N PRO A 32 -20.43 -23.30 -14.89
CA PRO A 32 -21.83 -23.39 -15.25
C PRO A 32 -22.67 -22.28 -14.61
N MET A 33 -23.74 -21.83 -15.28
CA MET A 33 -24.61 -20.76 -14.78
C MET A 33 -25.20 -21.03 -13.38
N ALA A 34 -25.43 -22.31 -13.05
CA ALA A 34 -25.91 -22.71 -11.73
C ALA A 34 -24.90 -22.40 -10.60
N ASP A 35 -23.61 -22.33 -10.92
CA ASP A 35 -22.51 -22.21 -9.96
C ASP A 35 -21.91 -20.80 -9.90
N VAL A 36 -22.41 -19.85 -10.71
CA VAL A 36 -21.90 -18.47 -10.78
C VAL A 36 -21.94 -17.77 -9.42
N GLY A 37 -22.97 -18.05 -8.61
CA GLY A 37 -23.10 -17.52 -7.25
C GLY A 37 -21.96 -18.00 -6.33
N ALA A 38 -21.68 -19.32 -6.35
CA ALA A 38 -20.60 -19.91 -5.56
C ALA A 38 -19.22 -19.43 -6.04
N ALA A 39 -19.01 -19.34 -7.36
CA ALA A 39 -17.77 -18.82 -7.94
C ALA A 39 -17.53 -17.36 -7.53
N THR A 40 -18.55 -16.51 -7.63
CA THR A 40 -18.47 -15.09 -7.25
C THR A 40 -18.15 -14.93 -5.75
N ALA A 41 -18.82 -15.70 -4.89
CA ALA A 41 -18.55 -15.69 -3.45
C ALA A 41 -17.11 -16.15 -3.13
N GLY A 42 -16.65 -17.22 -3.79
CA GLY A 42 -15.28 -17.71 -3.65
C GLY A 42 -14.24 -16.66 -4.04
N ARG A 43 -14.44 -15.98 -5.18
CA ARG A 43 -13.56 -14.87 -5.59
C ARG A 43 -13.54 -13.76 -4.55
N LEU A 44 -14.70 -13.33 -4.07
CA LEU A 44 -14.78 -12.25 -3.10
C LEU A 44 -14.06 -12.63 -1.79
N PHE A 45 -14.21 -13.87 -1.35
CA PHE A 45 -13.49 -14.41 -0.20
C PHE A 45 -11.96 -14.31 -0.39
N PHE A 46 -11.42 -14.73 -1.53
CA PHE A 46 -9.99 -14.61 -1.81
C PHE A 46 -9.51 -13.16 -1.88
N VAL A 47 -10.32 -12.24 -2.43
CA VAL A 47 -10.00 -10.80 -2.43
C VAL A 47 -9.91 -10.27 -1.00
N GLN A 48 -10.88 -10.58 -0.14
CA GLN A 48 -10.86 -10.15 1.27
C GLN A 48 -9.64 -10.72 2.00
N LEU A 49 -9.32 -12.00 1.79
CA LEU A 49 -8.13 -12.62 2.36
C LEU A 49 -6.85 -11.93 1.88
N SER A 50 -6.76 -11.60 0.59
CA SER A 50 -5.62 -10.88 0.03
C SER A 50 -5.48 -9.46 0.57
N GLN A 51 -6.59 -8.77 0.85
CA GLN A 51 -6.61 -7.43 1.44
C GLN A 51 -6.04 -7.46 2.86
N THR A 52 -6.49 -8.40 3.68
CA THR A 52 -6.00 -8.53 5.06
C THR A 52 -4.52 -8.92 5.08
N VAL A 53 -4.13 -9.97 4.35
CA VAL A 53 -2.73 -10.43 4.30
C VAL A 53 -1.83 -9.33 3.73
N GLY A 54 -2.25 -8.67 2.65
CA GLY A 54 -1.52 -7.56 2.05
C GLY A 54 -1.32 -6.42 3.04
N ALA A 55 -2.37 -5.97 3.72
CA ALA A 55 -2.28 -4.89 4.70
C ALA A 55 -1.32 -5.24 5.85
N THR A 56 -1.36 -6.47 6.35
CA THR A 56 -0.46 -6.91 7.44
C THR A 56 0.99 -6.97 6.99
N VAL A 57 1.27 -7.60 5.83
CA VAL A 57 2.64 -7.73 5.32
C VAL A 57 3.23 -6.36 4.99
N PHE A 58 2.51 -5.54 4.22
CA PHE A 58 2.99 -4.20 3.87
C PHE A 58 3.05 -3.25 5.06
N GLY A 59 2.15 -3.39 6.03
CA GLY A 59 2.21 -2.65 7.30
C GLY A 59 3.45 -2.99 8.13
N ALA A 60 3.79 -4.28 8.24
CA ALA A 60 5.01 -4.74 8.93
C ALA A 60 6.28 -4.27 8.20
N LEU A 61 6.31 -4.35 6.87
CA LEU A 61 7.40 -3.83 6.04
C LEU A 61 7.55 -2.31 6.21
N LEU A 62 6.44 -1.56 6.24
CA LEU A 62 6.46 -0.12 6.49
C LEU A 62 7.05 0.21 7.85
N ALA A 63 6.58 -0.45 8.91
CA ALA A 63 7.09 -0.22 10.25
C ALA A 63 8.59 -0.51 10.33
N ALA A 64 9.03 -1.65 9.78
CA ALA A 64 10.44 -2.03 9.76
C ALA A 64 11.30 -1.04 8.99
N GLN A 65 10.88 -0.66 7.77
CA GLN A 65 11.62 0.26 6.92
C GLN A 65 11.66 1.67 7.53
N LEU A 66 10.54 2.17 8.05
CA LEU A 66 10.45 3.48 8.69
C LEU A 66 11.38 3.55 9.91
N THR A 67 11.35 2.55 10.79
CA THR A 67 12.26 2.51 11.95
C THR A 67 13.72 2.48 11.51
N ALA A 68 14.07 1.71 10.48
CA ALA A 68 15.43 1.66 9.96
C ALA A 68 15.91 3.02 9.42
N THR A 69 15.10 3.68 8.58
CA THR A 69 15.43 5.00 8.02
C THR A 69 15.52 6.08 9.10
N LEU A 70 14.59 6.08 10.05
CA LEU A 70 14.59 7.03 11.16
C LEU A 70 15.84 6.90 12.04
N VAL A 71 16.23 5.68 12.39
CA VAL A 71 17.43 5.43 13.20
C VAL A 71 18.69 5.90 12.47
N ALA A 72 18.77 5.67 11.15
CA ALA A 72 19.88 6.12 10.34
C ALA A 72 19.96 7.65 10.28
N ASP A 73 18.84 8.33 9.96
CA ASP A 73 18.82 9.76 9.69
C ASP A 73 18.82 10.62 10.97
N LEU A 74 18.29 10.12 12.08
CA LEU A 74 18.29 10.84 13.38
C LEU A 74 19.60 10.66 14.15
N LYS A 75 20.42 9.66 13.82
CA LYS A 75 21.70 9.40 14.51
C LYS A 75 22.64 10.62 14.56
N PRO A 76 22.88 11.35 13.46
CA PRO A 76 23.73 12.55 13.50
C PRO A 76 23.17 13.64 14.40
N LEU A 77 21.84 13.81 14.41
CA LEU A 77 21.15 14.77 15.25
C LEU A 77 21.24 14.36 16.73
N ALA A 78 21.07 13.08 17.05
CA ALA A 78 21.22 12.55 18.41
C ALA A 78 22.63 12.73 18.97
N GLN A 79 23.67 12.62 18.14
CA GLN A 79 25.07 12.82 18.53
C GLN A 79 25.41 14.28 18.86
N ALA A 80 24.66 15.23 18.32
CA ALA A 80 24.85 16.66 18.57
C ALA A 80 24.08 17.17 19.79
N LEU A 81 23.28 16.32 20.44
CA LEU A 81 22.41 16.68 21.56
C LEU A 81 23.01 16.30 22.92
N PRO A 82 22.61 17.00 24.00
CA PRO A 82 22.86 16.55 25.36
C PRO A 82 22.34 15.12 25.60
N ALA A 83 23.04 14.35 26.46
CA ALA A 83 22.68 12.97 26.79
C ALA A 83 21.20 12.74 27.15
N PRO A 84 20.53 13.58 27.98
CA PRO A 84 19.11 13.38 28.29
C PRO A 84 18.21 13.58 27.06
N ALA A 85 18.50 14.55 26.20
CA ALA A 85 17.77 14.78 24.96
C ALA A 85 17.99 13.64 23.93
N ALA A 86 19.23 13.16 23.80
CA ALA A 86 19.57 12.06 22.90
C ALA A 86 18.85 10.75 23.25
N ALA A 87 18.45 10.55 24.52
CA ALA A 87 17.71 9.38 24.96
C ALA A 87 16.34 9.23 24.27
N TYR A 88 15.73 10.33 23.82
CA TYR A 88 14.46 10.32 23.10
C TYR A 88 14.59 9.85 21.65
N LEU A 89 15.79 9.91 21.07
CA LEU A 89 16.07 9.49 19.70
C LEU A 89 16.65 8.07 19.62
N GLN A 90 16.59 7.31 20.71
CA GLN A 90 17.10 5.94 20.71
C GLN A 90 16.20 4.98 19.92
N PRO A 91 16.78 3.95 19.25
CA PRO A 91 16.05 3.04 18.38
C PRO A 91 14.82 2.38 19.03
N TYR A 92 14.90 2.05 20.33
CA TYR A 92 13.80 1.39 21.02
C TYR A 92 12.54 2.28 21.18
N ARG A 93 12.69 3.62 21.18
CA ARG A 93 11.56 4.57 21.22
C ARG A 93 11.00 4.89 19.84
N LEU A 94 11.76 4.61 18.80
CA LEU A 94 11.38 4.83 17.39
C LEU A 94 10.84 3.55 16.73
N ARG A 95 10.86 2.44 17.47
CA ARG A 95 10.33 1.15 17.03
C ARG A 95 8.80 1.19 16.96
N ASP A 96 8.25 0.53 15.94
CA ASP A 96 6.81 0.42 15.66
C ASP A 96 6.15 1.72 15.14
N GLY A 97 6.93 2.74 14.77
CA GLY A 97 6.48 3.82 13.89
C GLY A 97 5.69 4.98 14.54
N GLY A 98 4.69 5.48 13.80
CA GLY A 98 4.20 6.87 13.82
C GLY A 98 3.91 7.50 15.18
N GLU A 99 3.08 6.88 16.02
CA GLU A 99 2.68 7.46 17.33
C GLU A 99 3.85 7.54 18.33
N ARG A 100 4.74 6.55 18.29
CA ARG A 100 5.93 6.52 19.14
C ARG A 100 6.94 7.58 18.71
N VAL A 101 7.04 7.82 17.41
CA VAL A 101 7.91 8.87 16.87
C VAL A 101 7.37 10.26 17.24
N THR A 102 6.06 10.51 17.12
CA THR A 102 5.47 11.81 17.49
C THR A 102 5.62 12.08 18.99
N THR A 103 5.37 11.08 19.83
CA THR A 103 5.57 11.20 21.28
C THR A 103 7.05 11.40 21.66
N ALA A 104 7.97 10.68 21.03
CA ALA A 104 9.41 10.87 21.23
C ALA A 104 9.87 12.29 20.85
N LEU A 105 9.39 12.83 19.73
CA LEU A 105 9.71 14.21 19.33
C LEU A 105 9.12 15.27 20.27
N ALA A 106 7.89 15.06 20.76
CA ALA A 106 7.28 15.97 21.73
C ALA A 106 8.04 15.98 23.06
N GLN A 107 8.47 14.80 23.53
CA GLN A 107 9.27 14.69 24.74
C GLN A 107 10.68 15.26 24.58
N LEU A 108 11.29 15.10 23.40
CA LEU A 108 12.56 15.73 23.05
C LEU A 108 12.46 17.25 23.13
N ASP A 109 11.44 17.86 22.53
CA ASP A 109 11.24 19.32 22.56
C ASP A 109 11.00 19.84 23.99
N ALA A 110 10.26 19.08 24.80
CA ALA A 110 10.05 19.40 26.21
C ALA A 110 11.35 19.33 27.03
N GLU A 111 12.22 18.36 26.75
CA GLU A 111 13.50 18.24 27.46
C GLU A 111 14.48 19.37 27.07
N LEU A 112 14.58 19.67 25.78
CA LEU A 112 15.34 20.83 25.28
C LEU A 112 14.77 22.16 25.80
N ALA A 113 13.49 22.16 26.20
CA ALA A 113 12.86 23.28 26.88
C ALA A 113 13.32 23.46 28.32
N ARG A 114 13.39 22.36 29.06
CA ARG A 114 13.88 22.36 30.44
C ARG A 114 15.34 22.80 30.53
N GLU A 115 16.19 22.33 29.62
CA GLU A 115 17.61 22.67 29.61
C GLU A 115 17.92 24.07 29.03
N ARG A 116 16.91 24.83 28.59
CA ARG A 116 17.08 26.12 27.89
C ARG A 116 18.07 26.05 26.72
N PHE A 117 18.08 24.93 26.01
CA PHE A 117 19.03 24.69 24.92
C PHE A 117 18.93 25.76 23.82
N SER A 118 20.04 26.45 23.56
CA SER A 118 20.16 27.41 22.45
C SER A 118 20.06 26.66 21.13
N GLY A 119 19.06 26.95 20.31
CA GLY A 119 18.85 26.24 19.03
C GLY A 119 17.76 25.15 19.07
N ARG A 120 16.99 25.02 20.16
CA ARG A 120 15.83 24.09 20.23
C ARG A 120 14.93 24.14 19.00
N ARG A 121 14.58 25.34 18.53
CA ARG A 121 13.71 25.51 17.35
C ARG A 121 14.34 24.89 16.10
N GLN A 122 15.65 25.00 15.93
CA GLN A 122 16.36 24.38 14.80
C GLN A 122 16.37 22.86 14.90
N VAL A 123 16.63 22.32 16.10
CA VAL A 123 16.59 20.86 16.35
C VAL A 123 15.19 20.30 16.08
N SER A 124 14.14 20.96 16.58
CA SER A 124 12.75 20.55 16.38
C SER A 124 12.37 20.55 14.89
N LEU A 125 12.73 21.61 14.15
CA LEU A 125 12.51 21.69 12.71
C LEU A 125 13.28 20.60 11.94
N GLN A 126 14.56 20.38 12.28
CA GLN A 126 15.36 19.34 11.64
C GLN A 126 14.80 17.94 11.90
N ALA A 127 14.41 17.65 13.14
CA ALA A 127 13.79 16.37 13.48
C ALA A 127 12.48 16.15 12.72
N GLN A 128 11.63 17.18 12.62
CA GLN A 128 10.39 17.10 11.81
C GLN A 128 10.67 16.86 10.32
N ILE A 129 11.67 17.53 9.76
CA ILE A 129 12.09 17.34 8.35
C ILE A 129 12.58 15.91 8.14
N ILE A 130 13.44 15.41 9.04
CA ILE A 130 13.97 14.04 8.99
C ILE A 130 12.83 13.03 9.06
N VAL A 131 11.89 13.18 10.00
CA VAL A 131 10.75 12.26 10.13
C VAL A 131 9.87 12.27 8.88
N ARG A 132 9.53 13.45 8.36
CA ARG A 132 8.72 13.57 7.13
C ARG A 132 9.41 12.94 5.93
N ARG A 133 10.72 13.14 5.79
CA ARG A 133 11.52 12.54 4.73
C ARG A 133 11.61 11.02 4.88
N ALA A 134 11.91 10.53 6.08
CA ALA A 134 11.97 9.11 6.37
C ALA A 134 10.65 8.39 6.07
N PHE A 135 9.51 9.04 6.35
CA PHE A 135 8.20 8.51 5.98
C PHE A 135 8.02 8.43 4.46
N ALA A 136 8.38 9.48 3.73
CA ALA A 136 8.32 9.48 2.27
C ALA A 136 9.22 8.39 1.66
N ASP A 137 10.43 8.23 2.17
CA ASP A 137 11.42 7.25 1.71
C ASP A 137 10.99 5.81 2.04
N ALA A 138 10.44 5.58 3.25
CA ALA A 138 9.90 4.27 3.62
C ALA A 138 8.71 3.87 2.75
N VAL A 139 7.78 4.79 2.51
CA VAL A 139 6.65 4.57 1.60
C VAL A 139 7.14 4.26 0.19
N ALA A 140 8.05 5.06 -0.36
CA ALA A 140 8.60 4.85 -1.70
C ALA A 140 9.28 3.47 -1.84
N THR A 141 10.02 3.05 -0.82
CA THR A 141 10.66 1.72 -0.79
C THR A 141 9.63 0.59 -0.87
N ILE A 142 8.51 0.73 -0.17
CA ILE A 142 7.43 -0.26 -0.18
C ILE A 142 6.73 -0.35 -1.53
N PHE A 143 6.48 0.78 -2.18
CA PHE A 143 6.00 0.79 -3.56
C PHE A 143 6.99 0.06 -4.49
N GLY A 144 8.29 0.16 -4.22
CA GLY A 144 9.33 -0.64 -4.85
C GLY A 144 9.12 -2.15 -4.70
N TYR A 145 8.72 -2.64 -3.53
CA TYR A 145 8.37 -4.05 -3.31
C TYR A 145 7.00 -4.43 -3.92
N ALA A 146 6.06 -3.50 -4.00
CA ALA A 146 4.74 -3.75 -4.60
C ALA A 146 4.82 -3.93 -6.13
N LEU A 147 5.75 -3.24 -6.81
CA LEU A 147 5.96 -3.34 -8.25
C LEU A 147 6.25 -4.76 -8.76
N PRO A 148 7.24 -5.53 -8.23
CA PRO A 148 7.48 -6.90 -8.68
C PRO A 148 6.32 -7.84 -8.34
N VAL A 149 5.61 -7.61 -7.23
CA VAL A 149 4.39 -8.38 -6.89
C VAL A 149 3.30 -8.12 -7.93
N ALA A 150 3.08 -6.87 -8.33
CA ALA A 150 2.15 -6.51 -9.39
C ALA A 150 2.59 -7.10 -10.74
N GLY A 151 3.89 -7.03 -11.06
CA GLY A 151 4.46 -7.64 -12.27
C GLY A 151 4.23 -9.15 -12.31
N LEU A 152 4.43 -9.85 -11.18
CA LEU A 152 4.13 -11.28 -11.06
C LEU A 152 2.64 -11.56 -11.28
N ALA A 153 1.74 -10.74 -10.72
CA ALA A 153 0.31 -10.89 -10.94
C ALA A 153 -0.08 -10.69 -12.42
N VAL A 154 0.56 -9.73 -13.11
CA VAL A 154 0.38 -9.54 -14.56
C VAL A 154 0.89 -10.75 -15.33
N VAL A 155 2.08 -11.27 -15.03
CA VAL A 155 2.64 -12.45 -15.70
C VAL A 155 1.74 -13.67 -15.49
N LEU A 156 1.26 -13.92 -14.27
CA LEU A 156 0.31 -14.99 -13.99
C LEU A 156 -1.01 -14.78 -14.75
N GLY A 157 -1.48 -13.54 -14.85
CA GLY A 157 -2.65 -13.19 -15.65
C GLY A 157 -2.48 -13.49 -17.14
N LEU A 158 -1.30 -13.18 -17.71
CA LEU A 158 -0.98 -13.48 -19.11
C LEU A 158 -0.81 -14.98 -19.37
N LEU A 159 -0.47 -15.77 -18.36
CA LEU A 159 -0.36 -17.23 -18.44
C LEU A 159 -1.71 -17.94 -18.27
N LEU A 160 -2.77 -17.24 -17.85
CA LEU A 160 -4.09 -17.85 -17.71
C LEU A 160 -4.70 -18.14 -19.10
N PRO A 161 -5.11 -19.39 -19.37
CA PRO A 161 -5.74 -19.73 -20.64
C PRO A 161 -7.09 -19.02 -20.79
N GLU A 162 -7.33 -18.48 -21.98
CA GLU A 162 -8.58 -17.81 -22.32
C GLU A 162 -9.71 -18.84 -22.43
N LEU A 163 -10.70 -18.79 -21.54
CA LEU A 163 -11.94 -19.55 -21.75
C LEU A 163 -12.85 -18.77 -22.70
N PRO A 164 -13.33 -19.40 -23.80
CA PRO A 164 -14.11 -18.71 -24.81
C PRO A 164 -15.39 -18.14 -24.20
N LEU A 165 -15.71 -16.89 -24.55
CA LEU A 165 -16.94 -16.22 -24.12
C LEU A 165 -18.16 -17.08 -24.50
N ARG A 166 -19.02 -17.37 -23.52
CA ARG A 166 -20.24 -18.15 -23.73
C ARG A 166 -21.18 -17.37 -24.64
N ARG A 167 -21.36 -17.81 -25.90
CA ARG A 167 -22.32 -17.22 -26.85
C ARG A 167 -23.76 -17.63 -26.48
N SER A 168 -24.37 -16.96 -25.51
CA SER A 168 -25.80 -17.10 -25.24
C SER A 168 -26.54 -15.93 -25.86
N ASN A 169 -26.94 -16.10 -27.12
CA ASN A 169 -28.07 -15.42 -27.78
C ASN A 169 -28.38 -16.14 -29.10
N ALA A 170 -28.71 -17.44 -29.04
CA ALA A 170 -29.52 -18.05 -30.08
C ALA A 170 -30.98 -17.80 -29.67
N SER A 171 -31.61 -16.79 -30.27
CA SER A 171 -33.05 -16.56 -30.12
C SER A 171 -33.80 -17.84 -30.50
N PRO A 172 -34.87 -18.23 -29.78
CA PRO A 172 -35.72 -19.33 -30.23
C PRO A 172 -36.25 -18.94 -31.62
N SER A 173 -35.99 -19.78 -32.63
CA SER A 173 -36.67 -19.66 -33.92
C SER A 173 -38.17 -19.58 -33.64
N PRO A 174 -38.90 -18.56 -34.11
CA PRO A 174 -40.33 -18.45 -33.86
C PRO A 174 -40.98 -19.71 -34.41
N ALA A 175 -41.57 -20.50 -33.50
CA ALA A 175 -42.34 -21.68 -33.87
C ALA A 175 -43.40 -21.25 -34.89
N THR A 176 -43.31 -21.83 -36.08
CA THR A 176 -44.30 -21.64 -37.15
C THR A 176 -45.64 -22.13 -36.60
N VAL A 177 -46.54 -21.19 -36.31
CA VAL A 177 -47.93 -21.50 -35.97
C VAL A 177 -48.57 -22.08 -37.23
N SER A 178 -48.57 -23.40 -37.34
CA SER A 178 -49.35 -24.12 -38.35
C SER A 178 -50.82 -24.07 -37.94
N LYS A 179 -51.58 -23.17 -38.57
CA LYS A 179 -53.04 -23.23 -38.60
C LYS A 179 -53.47 -24.44 -39.42
N THR A 180 -54.22 -25.33 -38.81
CA THR A 180 -55.20 -26.20 -39.46
C THR A 180 -56.35 -26.41 -38.49
#